data_AF-A0A1E1WC86-F1
#
_entry.id   AF-A0A1E1WC86-F1
#
_cell.length_a   1.000
_cell.length_b   1.000
_cell.length_c   1.000
_cell.angle_alpha   90.00
_cell.angle_beta   90.00
_cell.angle_gamma   90.00
#
_symmetry.space_group_name_H-M   'P 1'
#
loop_
_entity.id
_entity.type
_entity.pdbx_description
1 polymer ?
#
loop_
_entity_poly.entity_id
_entity_poly.type
_entity_poly.pdbx_seq_one_letter_code
_entity_poly.pdbx_strand_id
1 'polypeptide(L)'
;MYAELGISCVKCTCVQAPRRACARGRPLLVSNKLTFELSARRLFFRRFPNIPFGNERWRPDIEEENKMSSSFIGTLGCFDHKTMDWTIFYGRLKMFLELNDIDEKKHCAALLTNLSEDSYRLLCNLLHPKTIENAKFNELVDAFKTHFTPKRSTFADRDKFYEARKVDSESA
;
A
#
# COMPACT_ATOMS: atom_id res chain seq x y z
N MET A 1 -63.88 16.65 7.41
CA MET A 1 -63.83 15.67 6.31
C MET A 1 -62.59 14.81 6.51
N TYR A 2 -62.81 13.53 6.75
CA TYR A 2 -61.84 12.45 6.98
C TYR A 2 -60.91 12.26 5.74
N ALA A 3 -59.69 11.73 5.81
CA ALA A 3 -59.38 10.39 6.31
C ALA A 3 -57.92 10.18 6.75
N GLU A 4 -57.82 9.33 7.77
CA GLU A 4 -56.64 8.71 8.38
C GLU A 4 -56.13 7.52 7.56
N LEU A 5 -54.80 7.30 7.55
CA LEU A 5 -54.13 5.99 7.54
C LEU A 5 -52.72 6.25 8.14
N GLY A 6 -52.29 5.76 9.30
CA GLY A 6 -52.70 4.60 10.06
C GLY A 6 -51.74 3.43 9.83
N ILE A 7 -50.47 3.52 10.28
CA ILE A 7 -49.57 2.35 10.36
C ILE A 7 -48.89 2.31 11.73
N SER A 8 -49.66 1.79 12.68
CA SER A 8 -49.35 0.63 13.53
C SER A 8 -47.89 0.33 13.88
N CYS A 9 -47.55 0.71 15.10
CA CYS A 9 -46.53 0.10 15.96
C CYS A 9 -46.87 -1.38 16.27
N VAL A 10 -45.93 -2.30 16.09
CA VAL A 10 -46.01 -3.65 16.68
C VAL A 10 -44.80 -3.88 17.58
N LYS A 11 -45.11 -4.04 18.86
CA LYS A 11 -44.20 -4.42 19.94
C LYS A 11 -43.75 -5.88 19.80
N CYS A 12 -42.50 -6.08 20.19
CA CYS A 12 -41.95 -7.16 21.03
C CYS A 12 -42.65 -8.52 21.07
N THR A 13 -41.88 -9.58 20.80
CA THR A 13 -41.90 -10.79 21.63
C THR A 13 -40.49 -11.35 21.82
N CYS A 14 -40.03 -11.32 23.07
CA CYS A 14 -38.97 -12.17 23.60
C CYS A 14 -39.29 -13.65 23.32
N VAL A 15 -38.30 -14.42 22.87
CA VAL A 15 -38.27 -15.87 23.09
C VAL A 15 -37.05 -16.18 23.94
N GLN A 16 -37.31 -16.52 25.19
CA GLN A 16 -36.37 -17.11 26.12
C GLN A 16 -36.18 -18.61 25.84
N ALA A 17 -34.98 -19.08 26.23
CA ALA A 17 -34.63 -20.40 26.76
C ALA A 17 -34.02 -21.44 25.79
N PRO A 18 -33.25 -22.46 26.27
CA PRO A 18 -32.89 -22.77 27.67
C PRO A 18 -31.37 -23.03 27.93
N ARG A 19 -31.00 -23.04 29.23
CA ARG A 19 -29.80 -23.73 29.75
C ARG A 19 -30.10 -25.23 29.98
N ARG A 20 -29.24 -26.13 29.49
CA ARG A 20 -28.95 -27.50 30.01
C ARG A 20 -27.51 -27.85 29.61
N ALA A 21 -26.53 -27.97 30.51
CA ALA A 21 -26.25 -29.03 31.49
C ALA A 21 -25.71 -30.35 30.87
N CYS A 22 -24.45 -30.65 31.22
CA CYS A 22 -23.79 -31.95 31.42
C CYS A 22 -23.95 -33.09 30.40
N ALA A 23 -22.83 -33.61 29.87
CA ALA A 23 -22.15 -34.79 30.45
C ALA A 23 -20.92 -35.25 29.63
N ARG A 24 -19.78 -35.28 30.33
CA ARG A 24 -18.79 -36.38 30.43
C ARG A 24 -18.14 -36.96 29.17
N GLY A 25 -16.81 -36.83 29.15
CA GLY A 25 -15.92 -37.68 28.35
C GLY A 25 -14.43 -37.30 28.45
N ARG A 26 -13.84 -37.38 29.66
CA ARG A 26 -12.37 -37.60 29.81
C ARG A 26 -12.12 -39.11 29.66
N PRO A 27 -10.97 -39.53 29.11
CA PRO A 27 -9.74 -39.73 29.91
C PRO A 27 -8.51 -39.14 29.20
N LEU A 28 -7.61 -38.37 29.82
CA LEU A 28 -6.62 -38.69 30.85
C LEU A 28 -5.71 -39.89 30.57
N LEU A 29 -4.41 -39.54 30.52
CA LEU A 29 -3.22 -40.28 30.91
C LEU A 29 -2.78 -41.40 29.96
N VAL A 30 -1.62 -41.18 29.32
CA VAL A 30 -0.44 -41.96 29.70
C VAL A 30 0.75 -41.02 29.82
N SER A 31 1.17 -40.85 31.07
CA SER A 31 2.45 -40.28 31.48
C SER A 31 3.59 -41.28 31.25
N ASN A 32 4.80 -40.76 31.45
CA ASN A 32 6.00 -41.46 31.94
C ASN A 32 6.89 -42.05 30.84
N LYS A 33 8.21 -41.99 30.95
CA LYS A 33 9.14 -41.39 31.92
C LYS A 33 10.53 -41.57 31.28
N LEU A 34 11.36 -40.55 31.45
CA LEU A 34 12.77 -40.61 31.88
C LEU A 34 13.80 -41.44 31.07
N THR A 35 14.95 -40.78 30.90
CA THR A 35 16.38 -41.23 30.94
C THR A 35 17.08 -40.66 29.70
N PHE A 36 17.85 -39.57 29.79
CA PHE A 36 19.21 -39.51 30.31
C PHE A 36 20.05 -40.72 29.89
N GLU A 37 20.88 -40.55 28.86
CA GLU A 37 22.16 -41.25 28.69
C GLU A 37 23.08 -40.33 27.88
N LEU A 38 24.26 -40.13 28.45
CA LEU A 38 25.42 -39.50 27.86
C LEU A 38 26.03 -40.44 26.80
N SER A 39 27.01 -39.94 26.05
CA SER A 39 27.96 -40.75 25.28
C SER A 39 27.44 -41.34 23.97
N ALA A 40 27.80 -40.70 22.86
CA ALA A 40 29.04 -41.08 22.21
C ALA A 40 29.16 -40.31 20.90
N ARG A 41 30.35 -39.74 20.71
CA ARG A 41 30.97 -39.52 19.40
C ARG A 41 30.78 -40.78 18.54
N ARG A 42 29.73 -40.82 17.71
CA ARG A 42 29.80 -41.57 16.46
C ARG A 42 30.22 -40.58 15.41
N LEU A 43 31.53 -40.53 15.24
CA LEU A 43 32.17 -40.20 13.98
C LEU A 43 31.33 -40.86 12.87
N PHE A 44 30.46 -40.07 12.25
CA PHE A 44 29.84 -40.44 11.00
C PHE A 44 30.92 -40.23 9.93
N PHE A 45 31.97 -41.05 10.00
CA PHE A 45 32.75 -41.42 8.84
C PHE A 45 31.77 -42.12 7.91
N ARG A 46 31.03 -41.33 7.11
CA ARG A 46 30.57 -41.85 5.85
C ARG A 46 31.82 -42.33 5.15
N ARG A 47 31.83 -43.63 4.84
CA ARG A 47 32.74 -44.23 3.87
C ARG A 47 32.67 -43.37 2.62
N PHE A 48 33.61 -42.43 2.47
CA PHE A 48 33.79 -41.73 1.22
C PHE A 48 34.18 -42.80 0.19
N PRO A 49 33.47 -42.91 -0.95
CA PRO A 49 33.97 -43.71 -2.06
C PRO A 49 35.35 -43.17 -2.45
N ASN A 50 36.27 -44.06 -2.79
CA ASN A 50 37.64 -43.71 -3.20
C ASN A 50 37.59 -42.59 -4.24
N ILE A 51 37.99 -41.39 -3.82
CA ILE A 51 38.17 -40.24 -4.70
C ILE A 51 39.50 -40.51 -5.41
N PRO A 52 39.55 -40.67 -6.74
CA PRO A 52 40.83 -40.67 -7.43
C PRO A 52 41.51 -39.33 -7.14
N PHE A 53 42.82 -39.36 -6.87
CA PHE A 53 43.66 -38.17 -6.72
C PHE A 53 43.75 -37.42 -8.06
N GLY A 54 42.65 -36.80 -8.46
CA GLY A 54 42.58 -35.68 -9.39
C GLY A 54 42.46 -34.42 -8.55
N ASN A 55 43.30 -33.44 -8.86
CA ASN A 55 43.46 -32.14 -8.23
C ASN A 55 42.23 -31.20 -8.29
N GLU A 56 41.03 -31.73 -8.47
CA GLU A 56 39.78 -30.96 -8.48
C GLU A 56 39.17 -31.02 -7.09
N ARG A 57 39.67 -30.11 -6.26
CA ARG A 57 39.06 -29.74 -4.99
C ARG A 57 37.61 -29.35 -5.29
N TRP A 58 36.67 -30.17 -4.85
CA TRP A 58 35.23 -29.84 -4.78
C TRP A 58 35.07 -28.42 -4.21
N ARG A 59 34.99 -27.42 -5.09
CA ARG A 59 34.24 -26.21 -4.82
C ARG A 59 32.82 -26.61 -5.15
N PRO A 60 31.87 -26.56 -4.22
CA PRO A 60 30.48 -26.45 -4.65
C PRO A 60 30.46 -25.27 -5.62
N ASP A 61 29.95 -25.47 -6.82
CA ASP A 61 29.54 -24.37 -7.67
C ASP A 61 28.50 -23.62 -6.85
N ILE A 62 28.97 -22.65 -6.08
CA ILE A 62 28.13 -21.54 -5.68
C ILE A 62 27.90 -20.89 -7.05
N GLU A 63 26.84 -21.31 -7.74
CA GLU A 63 26.06 -20.41 -8.55
C GLU A 63 25.61 -19.34 -7.56
N GLU A 64 26.56 -18.43 -7.29
CA GLU A 64 26.35 -17.21 -6.59
C GLU A 64 25.55 -16.45 -7.64
N GLU A 65 24.24 -16.68 -7.63
CA GLU A 65 23.30 -15.70 -8.11
C GLU A 65 23.73 -14.44 -7.38
N ASN A 66 24.55 -13.65 -8.06
CA ASN A 66 24.71 -12.24 -7.81
C ASN A 66 23.30 -11.68 -7.97
N LYS A 67 22.49 -11.84 -6.92
CA LYS A 67 21.41 -10.97 -6.59
C LYS A 67 22.11 -9.66 -6.29
N MET A 68 22.52 -9.01 -7.38
CA MET A 68 23.10 -7.68 -7.40
C MET A 68 22.16 -6.90 -6.52
N SER A 69 22.62 -6.56 -5.32
CA SER A 69 21.85 -5.78 -4.38
C SER A 69 21.46 -4.55 -5.18
N SER A 70 20.18 -4.46 -5.56
CA SER A 70 19.64 -3.35 -6.32
C SER A 70 19.85 -2.14 -5.43
N SER A 71 20.99 -1.48 -5.64
CA SER A 71 21.40 -0.35 -4.85
C SER A 71 20.44 0.73 -5.27
N PHE A 72 19.45 0.97 -4.42
CA PHE A 72 18.39 1.90 -4.71
C PHE A 72 19.02 3.28 -4.90
N ILE A 73 18.83 3.86 -6.09
CA ILE A 73 19.53 5.07 -6.48
C ILE A 73 18.65 6.27 -6.13
N GLY A 74 19.13 7.05 -5.16
CA GLY A 74 18.55 8.34 -4.78
C GLY A 74 17.41 8.25 -3.77
N THR A 75 16.92 9.42 -3.38
CA THR A 75 15.80 9.57 -2.45
C THR A 75 14.86 10.62 -3.01
N LEU A 76 13.57 10.30 -3.07
CA LEU A 76 12.53 11.28 -3.37
C LEU A 76 12.25 12.15 -2.16
N GLY A 77 12.00 13.44 -2.39
CA GLY A 77 11.54 14.35 -1.34
C GLY A 77 10.04 14.15 -1.07
N CYS A 78 9.62 14.51 0.14
CA CYS A 78 8.21 14.54 0.52
C CYS A 78 7.46 15.64 -0.25
N PHE A 79 6.27 15.36 -0.77
CA PHE A 79 5.43 16.31 -1.48
C PHE A 79 4.46 17.04 -0.55
N ASP A 80 4.59 18.36 -0.53
CA ASP A 80 3.69 19.29 0.15
C ASP A 80 2.99 20.17 -0.88
N HIS A 81 1.66 20.07 -0.89
CA HIS A 81 0.80 20.78 -1.84
C HIS A 81 0.72 22.30 -1.62
N LYS A 82 1.23 22.81 -0.48
CA LYS A 82 1.21 24.26 -0.16
C LYS A 82 2.42 24.99 -0.71
N THR A 83 3.55 24.29 -0.80
CA THR A 83 4.86 24.88 -1.10
C THR A 83 5.40 24.48 -2.46
N MET A 84 4.98 23.33 -3.00
CA MET A 84 5.53 22.77 -4.23
C MET A 84 4.49 22.59 -5.33
N ASP A 85 4.94 22.74 -6.57
CA ASP A 85 4.13 22.50 -7.75
C ASP A 85 4.03 21.00 -8.06
N TRP A 86 2.79 20.54 -8.28
CA TRP A 86 2.51 19.15 -8.62
C TRP A 86 3.20 18.68 -9.91
N THR A 87 3.26 19.53 -10.93
CA THR A 87 3.85 19.18 -12.24
C THR A 87 5.34 18.86 -12.14
N ILE A 88 6.07 19.65 -11.34
CA ILE A 88 7.51 19.47 -11.09
C ILE A 88 7.74 18.21 -10.27
N PHE A 89 6.97 18.01 -9.21
CA PHE A 89 7.07 16.81 -8.37
C PHE A 89 6.76 15.54 -9.16
N TYR A 90 5.69 15.54 -9.95
CA TYR A 90 5.30 14.39 -10.78
C TYR A 90 6.38 14.03 -11.80
N GLY A 91 7.01 15.02 -12.43
CA GLY A 91 8.15 14.80 -13.32
C GLY A 91 9.33 14.10 -12.62
N ARG A 92 9.68 14.55 -11.40
CA ARG A 92 10.73 13.93 -10.58
C ARG A 92 10.37 12.50 -10.16
N LEU A 93 9.12 12.28 -9.76
CA LEU A 93 8.61 10.96 -9.42
C LEU A 93 8.73 9.99 -10.62
N LYS A 94 8.34 10.42 -11.82
CA LYS A 94 8.42 9.59 -13.02
C LYS A 94 9.86 9.18 -13.31
N MET A 95 10.81 10.13 -13.29
CA MET A 95 12.24 9.83 -13.46
C MET A 95 12.77 8.88 -12.40
N PHE A 96 12.28 8.98 -11.17
CA PHE A 96 12.68 8.08 -10.10
C PHE A 96 12.15 6.65 -10.27
N LEU A 97 10.91 6.51 -10.74
CA LEU A 97 10.32 5.20 -11.07
C LEU A 97 11.09 4.53 -12.22
N GLU A 98 11.44 5.29 -13.26
CA GLU A 98 12.22 4.81 -14.40
C GLU A 98 13.66 4.47 -14.01
N LEU A 99 14.32 5.31 -13.20
CA LEU A 99 15.70 5.10 -12.76
C LEU A 99 15.88 3.81 -11.95
N ASN A 100 14.90 3.47 -11.12
CA ASN A 100 14.95 2.32 -10.22
C ASN A 100 14.23 1.08 -10.77
N ASP A 101 13.71 1.13 -12.00
CA ASP A 101 12.95 0.06 -12.67
C ASP A 101 11.88 -0.57 -11.74
N ILE A 102 11.08 0.30 -11.11
CA ILE A 102 10.11 -0.12 -10.10
C ILE A 102 8.88 -0.73 -10.80
N ASP A 103 8.48 -1.93 -10.39
CA ASP A 103 7.27 -2.59 -10.87
C ASP A 103 6.01 -1.72 -10.69
N GLU A 104 5.11 -1.71 -11.68
CA GLU A 104 3.91 -0.85 -11.73
C GLU A 104 3.01 -1.02 -10.50
N LYS A 105 2.97 -2.24 -9.94
CA LYS A 105 2.21 -2.56 -8.72
C LYS A 105 2.69 -1.75 -7.50
N LYS A 106 3.94 -1.31 -7.50
CA LYS A 106 4.56 -0.54 -6.42
C LYS A 106 4.50 0.96 -6.67
N HIS A 107 4.04 1.43 -7.83
CA HIS A 107 3.96 2.86 -8.14
C HIS A 107 3.00 3.59 -7.21
N CYS A 108 1.84 2.98 -6.89
CA CYS A 108 0.91 3.53 -5.91
C CYS A 108 1.59 3.72 -4.55
N ALA A 109 2.27 2.69 -4.05
CA ALA A 109 2.96 2.75 -2.77
C ALA A 109 4.07 3.80 -2.78
N ALA A 110 4.87 3.88 -3.85
CA ALA A 110 5.92 4.86 -4.00
C ALA A 110 5.39 6.30 -4.02
N LEU A 111 4.24 6.56 -4.65
CA LEU A 111 3.62 7.88 -4.59
C LEU A 111 3.20 8.21 -3.15
N LEU A 112 2.43 7.31 -2.51
CA LEU A 112 1.83 7.55 -1.20
C LEU A 112 2.87 7.73 -0.08
N THR A 113 3.98 7.01 -0.11
CA THR A 113 5.05 7.14 0.89
C THR A 113 5.82 8.45 0.78
N ASN A 114 5.83 9.06 -0.39
CA ASN A 114 6.48 10.35 -0.63
C ASN A 114 5.50 11.53 -0.47
N LEU A 115 4.28 11.33 0.00
CA LEU A 115 3.36 12.44 0.31
C LEU A 115 3.52 12.91 1.76
N SER A 116 3.33 14.21 1.97
CA SER A 116 3.11 14.74 3.32
C SER A 116 1.73 14.35 3.84
N GLU A 117 1.54 14.43 5.16
CA GLU A 117 0.26 14.10 5.79
C GLU A 117 -0.90 14.95 5.24
N ASP A 118 -0.67 16.24 5.01
CA ASP A 118 -1.66 17.15 4.43
C ASP A 118 -2.03 16.76 2.99
N SER A 119 -1.03 16.44 2.16
CA SER A 119 -1.25 15.97 0.78
C SER A 119 -1.97 14.63 0.73
N TYR A 120 -1.67 13.73 1.67
CA TYR A 120 -2.35 12.44 1.79
C TYR A 120 -3.82 12.61 2.17
N ARG A 121 -4.13 13.48 3.15
CA ARG A 121 -5.51 13.83 3.53
C ARG A 121 -6.27 14.47 2.38
N LEU A 122 -5.63 15.37 1.62
CA LEU A 122 -6.22 15.95 0.41
C LEU A 122 -6.63 14.85 -0.58
N LEU A 123 -5.75 13.88 -0.82
CA LEU A 123 -6.04 12.77 -1.71
C LEU A 123 -7.22 11.91 -1.23
N CYS A 124 -7.33 11.65 0.09
CA CYS A 124 -8.51 10.99 0.68
C CYS A 124 -9.79 11.73 0.31
N ASN A 125 -9.78 13.06 0.43
CA ASN A 125 -10.95 13.90 0.17
C ASN A 125 -11.31 13.93 -1.31
N LEU A 126 -10.31 13.91 -2.20
CA LEU A 126 -10.52 13.91 -3.66
C LEU A 126 -11.09 12.58 -4.18
N LEU A 127 -10.73 11.45 -3.55
CA LEU A 127 -11.17 10.12 -4.00
C LEU A 127 -12.52 9.67 -3.43
N HIS A 128 -13.12 10.44 -2.53
CA HIS A 128 -14.41 10.10 -1.95
C HIS A 128 -15.47 9.83 -3.04
N PRO A 129 -16.24 8.73 -3.00
CA PRO A 129 -16.42 7.75 -1.91
C PRO A 129 -15.49 6.52 -1.93
N LYS A 130 -14.52 6.45 -2.86
CA LYS A 130 -13.58 5.33 -2.95
C LYS A 130 -12.49 5.43 -1.88
N THR A 131 -11.97 4.29 -1.45
CA THR A 131 -10.83 4.22 -0.53
C THR A 131 -9.50 4.25 -1.28
N ILE A 132 -8.47 4.86 -0.68
CA ILE A 132 -7.12 4.97 -1.26
C ILE A 132 -6.52 3.59 -1.56
N GLU A 133 -6.78 2.60 -0.71
CA GLU A 133 -6.23 1.24 -0.83
C GLU A 133 -6.66 0.54 -2.13
N ASN A 134 -7.82 0.89 -2.67
CA ASN A 134 -8.37 0.30 -3.89
C ASN A 134 -8.06 1.14 -5.15
N ALA A 135 -7.41 2.29 -5.00
CA ALA A 135 -7.18 3.22 -6.10
C ALA A 135 -5.99 2.79 -6.97
N LYS A 136 -6.14 2.96 -8.28
CA LYS A 136 -5.05 2.72 -9.25
C LYS A 136 -4.15 3.95 -9.34
N PHE A 137 -2.88 3.74 -9.69
CA PHE A 137 -1.89 4.83 -9.81
C PHE A 137 -2.38 5.96 -10.73
N ASN A 138 -2.94 5.60 -11.88
CA ASN A 138 -3.47 6.57 -12.84
C ASN A 138 -4.62 7.42 -12.26
N GLU A 139 -5.52 6.80 -11.48
CA GLU A 139 -6.62 7.53 -10.82
C GLU A 139 -6.10 8.55 -9.81
N LEU A 140 -5.02 8.22 -9.07
CA LEU A 140 -4.39 9.13 -8.12
C LEU A 140 -3.77 10.35 -8.83
N VAL A 141 -3.04 10.09 -9.91
CA VAL A 141 -2.38 11.14 -10.70
C VAL A 141 -3.42 12.06 -11.35
N ASP A 142 -4.49 11.50 -11.89
CA ASP A 142 -5.57 12.26 -12.52
C ASP A 142 -6.35 13.10 -11.50
N ALA A 143 -6.57 12.59 -10.28
CA ALA A 143 -7.19 13.34 -9.21
C ALA A 143 -6.36 14.57 -8.83
N PHE A 144 -5.05 14.41 -8.63
CA PHE A 144 -4.16 15.54 -8.35
C PHE A 144 -4.07 16.51 -9.52
N LYS A 145 -3.94 16.02 -10.76
CA LYS A 145 -3.90 16.87 -11.95
C LYS A 145 -5.16 17.72 -12.09
N THR A 146 -6.34 17.12 -11.87
CA THR A 146 -7.63 17.83 -11.92
C THR A 146 -7.75 18.88 -10.83
N HIS A 147 -7.26 18.57 -9.62
CA HIS A 147 -7.30 19.50 -8.50
C HIS A 147 -6.36 20.71 -8.68
N PHE A 148 -5.10 20.46 -9.06
CA PHE A 148 -4.10 21.53 -9.20
C PHE A 148 -4.19 22.28 -10.53
N THR A 149 -4.80 21.69 -11.56
CA THR A 149 -5.04 22.34 -12.84
C THR A 149 -6.55 22.41 -13.10
N PRO A 150 -7.28 23.28 -12.38
CA PRO A 150 -8.70 23.44 -12.61
C PRO A 150 -8.94 23.96 -14.03
N LYS A 151 -9.95 23.40 -14.68
CA LYS A 151 -10.36 23.83 -16.01
C LYS A 151 -10.79 25.29 -15.97
N ARG A 152 -10.17 26.13 -16.81
CA ARG A 152 -10.55 27.54 -16.96
C ARG A 152 -11.97 27.62 -17.53
N SER A 153 -12.80 28.47 -16.93
CA SER A 153 -14.16 28.72 -17.39
C SER A 153 -14.12 29.80 -18.47
N THR A 154 -14.59 29.47 -19.67
CA THR A 154 -14.68 30.43 -20.78
C THR A 154 -15.60 31.61 -20.46
N PHE A 155 -16.63 31.39 -19.64
CA PHE A 155 -17.51 32.46 -19.17
C PHE A 155 -16.78 33.42 -18.24
N ALA A 156 -16.02 32.90 -17.27
CA ALA A 156 -15.24 33.73 -16.36
C ALA A 156 -14.13 34.51 -17.10
N ASP A 157 -13.49 33.88 -18.08
CA ASP A 157 -12.47 34.55 -18.90
C ASP A 157 -13.08 35.66 -19.77
N ARG A 158 -14.29 35.44 -20.34
CA ARG A 158 -15.03 36.47 -21.09
C ARG A 158 -15.48 37.63 -20.21
N ASP A 159 -16.01 37.33 -19.03
CA ASP A 159 -16.44 38.33 -18.06
C ASP A 159 -15.26 39.22 -17.66
N LYS A 160 -14.15 38.60 -17.26
CA LYS A 160 -12.89 39.30 -16.96
C LYS A 160 -12.37 40.15 -18.14
N PHE A 161 -12.56 39.68 -19.38
CA PHE A 161 -12.17 40.42 -20.58
C PHE A 161 -13.05 41.67 -20.79
N TYR A 162 -14.37 41.56 -20.62
CA TYR A 162 -15.27 42.71 -20.75
C TYR A 162 -15.17 43.70 -19.58
N GLU A 163 -14.77 43.24 -18.40
CA GLU A 163 -14.48 44.08 -17.25
C GLU A 163 -13.15 44.85 -17.37
N ALA A 164 -12.20 44.33 -18.16
CA ALA A 164 -10.90 44.96 -18.34
C ALA A 164 -11.07 46.35 -18.97
N ARG A 165 -10.63 47.38 -18.24
CA ARG A 165 -10.57 48.76 -18.74
C ARG A 165 -9.11 49.17 -18.88
N LYS A 166 -8.81 49.88 -19.98
CA LYS A 166 -7.50 50.48 -20.19
C LYS A 166 -7.23 51.54 -19.12
N VAL A 167 -6.05 51.49 -18.51
CA VAL A 167 -5.59 52.51 -17.57
C VAL A 167 -4.91 53.64 -18.36
N ASP A 168 -5.07 54.89 -17.93
CA ASP A 168 -4.51 56.07 -18.64
C ASP A 168 -2.98 56.02 -18.80
N SER A 169 -2.28 55.28 -17.94
CA SER A 169 -0.82 55.06 -18.00
C SER A 169 -0.39 53.95 -18.96
N GLU A 170 -1.32 53.20 -19.56
CA GLU A 170 -1.01 52.15 -20.52
C GLU A 170 -0.88 52.73 -21.93
N SER A 171 0.22 52.39 -22.61
CA SER A 171 0.43 52.79 -24.00
C SER A 171 -0.71 52.31 -24.89
N ALA A 172 -1.05 53.11 -25.89
CA ALA A 172 -2.05 52.77 -26.90
C ALA A 172 -1.56 51.71 -27.89
#